data_AF-A0A1Q2CPS2-F1
#
_entry.id   AF-A0A1Q2CPS2-F1
#
_cell.length_a   1.000
_cell.length_b   1.000
_cell.length_c   1.000
_cell.angle_alpha   90.00
_cell.angle_beta   90.00
_cell.angle_gamma   90.00
#
_symmetry.space_group_name_H-M   'P 1'
#
loop_
_entity.id
_entity.type
_entity.pdbx_description
1 polymer ?
#
loop_
_entity_poly.entity_id
_entity_poly.type
_entity_poly.pdbx_seq_one_letter_code
_entity_poly.pdbx_strand_id
1 'polypeptide(L)'
;MANGRLTEMLHGLTDKRGRLEPWTRWWPRSAFDEIIPEKLFRKVDRACPQLPADYFNSRLTVPDGWVDGPHAYLAFGMAYGEEFEAAREWGWARKAMQGAHLHFMVRPDDVASEIVALAG
;
A
#
# COMPACT_ATOMS: atom_id res chain seq x y z
N MET A 1 -5.11 -8.40 -8.40
CA MET A 1 -4.35 -9.60 -7.97
C MET A 1 -3.30 -9.14 -6.98
N ALA A 2 -2.98 -9.89 -5.92
CA ALA A 2 -1.82 -9.54 -5.10
C ALA A 2 -0.59 -9.43 -6.00
N ASN A 3 0.22 -8.38 -5.83
CA ASN A 3 1.39 -8.14 -6.66
C ASN A 3 2.36 -9.33 -6.50
N GLY A 4 2.40 -10.22 -7.51
CA GLY A 4 3.09 -11.52 -7.41
C GLY A 4 4.57 -11.38 -7.04
N ARG A 5 5.21 -10.30 -7.49
CA ARG A 5 6.59 -9.97 -7.14
C ARG A 5 6.76 -9.69 -5.64
N LEU A 6 5.82 -9.00 -5.00
CA LEU A 6 5.88 -8.74 -3.56
C LEU A 6 5.66 -10.02 -2.76
N THR A 7 4.74 -10.88 -3.20
CA THR A 7 4.52 -12.20 -2.58
C THR A 7 5.78 -13.07 -2.64
N GLU A 8 6.43 -13.15 -3.81
CA GLU A 8 7.71 -13.87 -3.98
C GLU A 8 8.82 -13.32 -3.07
N MET A 9 8.94 -12.00 -2.97
CA MET A 9 9.87 -11.34 -2.06
C MET A 9 9.63 -11.77 -0.61
N LEU A 10 8.38 -11.73 -0.15
CA LEU A 10 8.03 -12.12 1.22
C LEU A 10 8.31 -13.61 1.49
N HIS A 11 8.07 -14.48 0.53
CA HIS A 11 8.43 -15.90 0.65
C HIS A 11 9.94 -16.09 0.84
N GLY A 12 10.78 -15.34 0.11
CA GLY A 12 12.24 -15.37 0.28
C GLY A 12 12.72 -14.88 1.66
N LEU A 13 11.91 -14.06 2.34
CA LEU A 13 12.22 -13.49 3.67
C LEU A 13 11.63 -14.31 4.83
N THR A 14 10.86 -15.35 4.53
CA THR A 14 10.15 -16.15 5.53
C THR A 14 11.06 -17.24 6.09
N ASP A 15 11.17 -17.30 7.41
CA ASP A 15 11.95 -18.34 8.09
C ASP A 15 11.23 -19.72 8.09
N LYS A 16 11.92 -20.74 8.60
CA LYS A 16 11.40 -22.12 8.70
C LYS A 16 10.18 -22.26 9.61
N ARG A 17 9.87 -21.24 10.41
CA ARG A 17 8.70 -21.19 11.32
C ARG A 17 7.57 -20.35 10.72
N GLY A 18 7.68 -19.93 9.46
CA GLY A 18 6.66 -19.11 8.80
C GLY A 18 6.65 -17.66 9.27
N ARG A 19 7.78 -17.13 9.78
CA ARG A 19 7.89 -15.77 10.30
C ARG A 19 8.74 -14.92 9.38
N LEU A 20 8.26 -13.72 9.08
CA LEU A 20 9.03 -12.68 8.41
C LEU A 20 9.94 -11.98 9.41
N GLU A 21 11.15 -11.65 8.97
CA GLU A 21 12.02 -10.69 9.66
C GLU A 21 11.29 -9.36 9.92
N PRO A 22 11.77 -8.53 10.88
CA PRO A 22 11.31 -7.15 10.99
C PRO A 22 11.36 -6.42 9.64
N TRP A 23 10.35 -5.60 9.34
CA TRP A 23 10.21 -4.94 8.03
C TRP A 23 11.38 -4.04 7.64
N THR A 24 12.14 -3.57 8.63
CA THR A 24 13.40 -2.82 8.45
C THR A 24 14.49 -3.62 7.75
N ARG A 25 14.30 -4.93 7.54
CA ARG A 25 15.25 -5.85 6.90
C ARG A 25 14.77 -6.39 5.55
N TRP A 26 13.58 -6.02 5.11
CA TRP A 26 13.04 -6.50 3.82
C TRP A 26 13.69 -5.80 2.63
N TRP A 27 14.25 -4.61 2.85
CA TRP A 27 14.99 -3.81 1.87
C TRP A 27 16.38 -3.47 2.41
N PRO A 28 17.31 -3.04 1.53
CA PRO A 28 18.63 -2.56 1.97
C PRO A 28 18.51 -1.39 2.95
N ARG A 29 19.50 -1.25 3.85
CA ARG A 29 19.52 -0.16 4.84
C ARG A 29 19.34 1.21 4.20
N SER A 30 19.90 1.46 3.02
CA SER A 30 19.81 2.75 2.32
C SER A 30 18.38 3.17 1.98
N ALA A 31 17.43 2.23 1.89
CA ALA A 31 16.02 2.54 1.65
C ALA A 31 15.38 3.38 2.77
N PHE A 32 16.01 3.45 3.95
CA PHE A 32 15.47 4.16 5.11
C PHE A 32 16.23 5.46 5.43
N ASP A 33 17.26 5.83 4.68
CA ASP A 33 18.11 7.00 5.00
C ASP A 33 17.33 8.31 5.01
N GLU A 34 16.32 8.44 4.15
CA GLU A 34 15.45 9.61 4.05
C GLU A 34 14.21 9.54 4.97
N ILE A 35 13.91 8.35 5.51
CA ILE A 35 12.67 8.07 6.24
C ILE A 35 12.92 8.03 7.76
N ILE A 36 14.02 7.38 8.17
CA ILE A 36 14.38 7.18 9.57
C ILE A 36 15.70 7.89 9.84
N PRO A 37 15.72 8.88 10.75
CA PRO A 37 16.97 9.48 11.19
C PRO A 37 17.97 8.41 11.65
N GLU A 38 19.21 8.46 11.18
CA GLU A 38 20.23 7.42 11.40
C GLU A 38 20.33 6.98 12.87
N LYS A 39 20.35 7.95 13.79
CA LYS A 39 20.43 7.70 15.24
C LYS A 39 19.27 6.89 15.82
N LEU A 40 18.12 6.84 15.13
CA LEU A 40 16.91 6.14 15.55
C LEU A 40 16.78 4.75 14.92
N PHE A 41 17.51 4.45 13.83
CA PHE A 41 17.31 3.20 13.09
C PHE A 41 17.46 1.96 13.98
N ARG A 42 18.53 1.89 14.79
CA ARG A 42 18.73 0.77 15.72
C ARG A 42 17.62 0.60 16.75
N LYS A 43 16.98 1.70 17.17
CA LYS A 43 15.85 1.66 18.11
C LYS A 43 14.60 1.12 17.40
N VAL A 44 14.36 1.56 16.17
CA VAL A 44 13.23 1.11 15.34
C VAL A 44 13.38 -0.38 15.01
N ASP A 45 14.51 -0.82 14.44
CA ASP A 45 14.76 -2.21 14.06
C ASP A 45 14.51 -3.19 15.22
N ARG A 46 14.98 -2.85 16.43
CA ARG A 46 14.76 -3.68 17.63
C ARG A 46 13.30 -3.71 18.10
N ALA A 47 12.57 -2.62 17.90
CA ALA A 47 11.16 -2.51 18.31
C ALA A 47 10.20 -3.14 17.29
N CYS A 48 10.63 -3.32 16.04
CA CYS A 48 9.80 -3.87 14.99
C CYS A 48 9.54 -5.38 15.22
N PRO A 49 8.28 -5.81 15.22
CA PRO A 49 7.96 -7.21 15.39
C PRO A 49 8.26 -8.00 14.12
N GLN A 50 8.58 -9.28 14.30
CA GLN A 50 8.41 -10.27 13.24
C GLN A 50 6.91 -10.57 13.06
N LEU A 51 6.48 -10.77 11.81
CA LEU A 51 5.09 -11.05 11.45
C LEU A 51 4.95 -12.49 10.94
N PRO A 52 3.81 -13.18 11.17
CA PRO A 52 3.50 -14.41 10.45
C PRO A 52 3.39 -14.13 8.95
N ALA A 53 4.01 -14.94 8.10
CA ALA A 53 3.92 -14.77 6.64
C ALA A 53 2.46 -14.86 6.14
N ASP A 54 1.66 -15.71 6.78
CA ASP A 54 0.24 -15.89 6.46
C ASP A 54 -0.63 -14.65 6.70
N TYR A 55 -0.13 -13.66 7.45
CA TYR A 55 -0.78 -12.35 7.54
C TYR A 55 -0.99 -11.75 6.14
N PHE A 56 0.00 -11.86 5.25
CA PHE A 56 -0.07 -11.33 3.89
C PHE A 56 -0.88 -12.21 2.92
N ASN A 57 -1.21 -13.43 3.33
CA ASN A 57 -2.11 -14.34 2.59
C ASN A 57 -3.55 -14.30 3.12
N SER A 58 -3.79 -13.50 4.16
CA SER A 58 -5.10 -13.43 4.81
C SER A 58 -6.14 -12.86 3.84
N ARG A 59 -7.28 -13.56 3.74
CA ARG A 59 -8.42 -13.13 2.93
C ARG A 59 -9.47 -12.53 3.85
N LEU A 60 -10.03 -11.40 3.43
CA LEU A 60 -11.15 -10.75 4.10
C LEU A 60 -12.43 -11.05 3.33
N THR A 61 -13.47 -11.45 4.04
CA THR A 61 -14.82 -11.51 3.47
C THR A 61 -15.38 -10.10 3.43
N VAL A 62 -15.65 -9.61 2.23
CA VAL A 62 -16.35 -8.33 2.06
C VAL A 62 -17.83 -8.50 2.42
N PRO A 63 -18.47 -7.50 3.04
CA PRO A 63 -19.91 -7.52 3.29
C PRO A 63 -20.72 -7.66 1.99
N ASP A 64 -21.92 -8.23 2.09
CA ASP A 64 -22.87 -8.25 0.97
C ASP A 64 -23.17 -6.81 0.52
N GLY A 65 -23.22 -6.62 -0.81
CA GLY A 65 -23.46 -5.32 -1.43
C GLY A 65 -22.32 -4.31 -1.34
N TRP A 66 -21.12 -4.73 -0.89
CA TRP A 66 -19.93 -3.86 -0.86
C TRP A 66 -19.64 -3.17 -2.21
N VAL A 67 -20.00 -3.83 -3.32
CA VAL A 67 -19.78 -3.36 -4.68
C VAL A 67 -21.05 -2.96 -5.43
N ASP A 68 -22.16 -2.71 -4.72
CA ASP A 68 -23.43 -2.36 -5.37
C ASP A 68 -23.54 -0.87 -5.73
N GLY A 69 -22.67 -0.03 -5.14
CA GLY A 69 -22.66 1.41 -5.36
C GLY A 69 -21.85 1.89 -6.57
N PRO A 70 -21.86 3.20 -6.86
CA PRO A 70 -20.88 3.78 -7.77
C PRO A 70 -19.47 3.67 -7.17
N HIS A 71 -18.49 3.40 -8.03
CA HIS A 71 -17.09 3.27 -7.65
C HIS A 71 -16.24 4.29 -8.39
N ALA A 72 -15.25 4.81 -7.68
CA ALA A 72 -14.23 5.66 -8.25
C ALA A 72 -12.84 5.33 -7.71
N TYR A 73 -11.81 5.62 -8.50
CA TYR A 73 -10.42 5.47 -8.12
C TYR A 73 -9.61 6.75 -8.39
N LEU A 74 -9.00 7.29 -7.33
CA LEU A 74 -8.10 8.44 -7.40
C LEU A 74 -6.66 7.97 -7.16
N ALA A 75 -5.82 8.08 -8.20
CA ALA A 75 -4.41 7.70 -8.12
C ALA A 75 -3.53 8.91 -7.74
N PHE A 76 -2.58 8.73 -6.81
CA PHE A 76 -1.56 9.74 -6.52
C PHE A 76 -0.25 9.43 -7.26
N GLY A 77 -0.07 10.08 -8.41
CA GLY A 77 1.09 9.87 -9.28
C GLY A 77 1.15 8.49 -9.92
N MET A 78 2.31 8.14 -10.47
CA MET A 78 2.51 6.93 -11.29
C MET A 78 2.64 5.63 -10.49
N ALA A 79 2.81 5.70 -9.16
CA ALA A 79 3.02 4.54 -8.31
C ALA A 79 1.82 3.56 -8.30
N TYR A 80 0.66 4.02 -8.76
CA TYR A 80 -0.61 3.27 -8.75
C TYR A 80 -1.10 2.92 -10.16
N GLY A 81 -0.19 2.81 -11.14
CA GLY A 81 -0.56 2.58 -12.54
C GLY A 81 -1.35 1.29 -12.75
N GLU A 82 -0.98 0.22 -12.03
CA GLU A 82 -1.67 -1.08 -12.12
C GLU A 82 -3.11 -0.98 -11.61
N GLU A 83 -3.31 -0.36 -10.44
CA GLU A 83 -4.64 -0.14 -9.85
C GLU A 83 -5.48 0.84 -10.68
N PHE A 84 -4.84 1.86 -11.26
CA PHE A 84 -5.50 2.84 -12.11
C PHE A 84 -6.04 2.22 -13.41
N GLU A 85 -5.33 1.24 -13.97
CA GLU A 85 -5.82 0.45 -15.11
C GLU A 85 -6.84 -0.60 -14.69
N ALA A 86 -6.70 -1.25 -13.53
CA ALA A 86 -7.71 -2.16 -13.00
C ALA A 86 -9.07 -1.45 -12.80
N ALA A 87 -9.06 -0.22 -12.26
CA ALA A 87 -10.27 0.59 -12.14
C ALA A 87 -10.94 0.84 -13.50
N ARG A 88 -10.16 1.05 -14.57
CA ARG A 88 -10.68 1.18 -15.94
C ARG A 88 -11.34 -0.12 -16.40
N GLU A 89 -10.70 -1.26 -16.17
CA GLU A 89 -11.22 -2.57 -16.56
C GLU A 89 -12.52 -2.92 -15.82
N TRP A 90 -12.69 -2.44 -14.59
CA TRP A 90 -13.92 -2.59 -13.82
C TRP A 90 -14.99 -1.54 -14.15
N GLY A 91 -14.72 -0.62 -15.08
CA GLY A 91 -15.66 0.43 -15.47
C GLY A 91 -15.85 1.53 -14.43
N TRP A 92 -14.91 1.68 -13.49
CA TRP A 92 -14.98 2.69 -12.44
C TRP A 92 -14.58 4.08 -12.97
N ALA A 93 -15.18 5.13 -12.41
CA ALA A 93 -14.70 6.49 -12.62
C ALA A 93 -13.26 6.58 -12.10
N ARG A 94 -12.37 7.29 -12.80
CA ARG A 94 -10.97 7.34 -12.38
C ARG A 94 -10.30 8.65 -12.74
N LYS A 95 -9.43 9.12 -11.86
CA LYS A 95 -8.59 10.30 -12.10
C LYS A 95 -7.20 10.10 -11.49
N ALA A 96 -6.19 10.66 -12.14
CA ALA A 96 -4.85 10.76 -11.61
C ALA A 96 -4.62 12.20 -11.11
N MET A 97 -4.06 12.32 -9.91
CA MET A 97 -3.65 13.58 -9.29
C MET A 97 -2.15 13.50 -9.02
N GLN A 98 -1.43 14.60 -9.25
CA GLN A 98 -0.04 14.69 -8.82
C GLN A 98 0.01 14.71 -7.29
N GLY A 99 0.58 13.67 -6.68
CA GLY A 99 0.65 13.55 -5.22
C GLY A 99 1.63 12.47 -4.78
N ALA A 100 2.03 12.52 -3.51
CA ALA A 100 2.82 11.46 -2.86
C ALA A 100 1.91 10.36 -2.29
N HIS A 101 2.49 9.26 -1.80
CA HIS A 101 1.72 8.13 -1.25
C HIS A 101 0.65 8.55 -0.22
N LEU A 102 0.98 9.49 0.66
CA LEU A 102 0.11 9.99 1.72
C LEU A 102 -0.43 11.39 1.44
N HIS A 103 -0.70 11.73 0.16
CA HIS A 103 -1.06 13.10 -0.23
C HIS A 103 -2.31 13.63 0.47
N PHE A 104 -3.26 12.74 0.83
CA PHE A 104 -4.45 13.08 1.61
C PHE A 104 -4.14 13.66 3.00
N MET A 105 -2.96 13.42 3.56
CA MET A 105 -2.52 14.05 4.82
C MET A 105 -1.81 15.40 4.59
N VAL A 106 -1.33 15.66 3.38
CA VAL A 106 -0.57 16.88 3.03
C VAL A 106 -1.49 17.97 2.48
N ARG A 107 -2.43 17.58 1.62
CA ARG A 107 -3.39 18.45 0.93
C ARG A 107 -4.81 17.85 1.02
N PRO A 108 -5.39 17.78 2.24
CA PRO A 108 -6.68 17.13 2.44
C PRO A 108 -7.80 17.77 1.62
N ASP A 109 -7.84 19.10 1.52
CA ASP A 109 -8.91 19.83 0.81
C ASP A 109 -8.85 19.59 -0.71
N ASP A 110 -7.65 19.55 -1.29
CA ASP A 110 -7.46 19.27 -2.71
C ASP A 110 -7.90 17.83 -3.03
N VAL A 111 -7.50 16.86 -2.21
CA VAL A 111 -7.90 15.46 -2.36
C VAL A 111 -9.41 15.29 -2.17
N ALA A 112 -10.02 15.95 -1.19
CA ALA A 112 -11.46 15.91 -0.97
C ALA A 112 -12.22 16.48 -2.17
N SER A 113 -11.74 17.58 -2.75
CA SER A 113 -12.35 18.18 -3.95
C SER A 113 -12.31 17.21 -5.14
N GLU A 114 -11.21 16.48 -5.31
CA GLU A 114 -11.08 15.47 -6.37
C GLU A 114 -11.99 14.26 -6.16
N ILE A 115 -12.16 13.83 -4.91
CA ILE A 115 -13.10 12.75 -4.56
C ILE A 115 -14.55 13.19 -4.85
N VAL A 116 -14.93 14.41 -4.46
CA VAL A 116 -16.28 14.94 -4.73
C VAL A 116 -16.53 15.05 -6.23
N ALA A 117 -15.57 15.56 -7.00
CA ALA A 117 -15.69 15.65 -8.45
C ALA A 117 -15.82 14.27 -9.14
N LEU A 118 -15.19 13.23 -8.58
CA LEU A 118 -15.30 11.85 -9.05
C LEU A 118 -16.62 11.17 -8.67
N ALA A 119 -17.24 11.58 -7.57
CA ALA A 119 -18.48 10.97 -7.06
C ALA A 119 -19.73 11.36 -7.89
N GLY A 120 -19.66 12.46 -8.65
CA GLY A 120 -20.78 12.99 -9.43
C GLY A 120 -21.59 14.02 -8.65
#